data_AF-A0A8C3XUF5-F1
#
_entry.id   AF-A0A8C3XUF5-F1
#
_cell.length_a   1.000
_cell.length_b   1.000
_cell.length_c   1.000
_cell.angle_alpha   90.00
_cell.angle_beta   90.00
_cell.angle_gamma   90.00
#
_symmetry.space_group_name_H-M   'P 1'
#
loop_
_entity.id
_entity.type
_entity.pdbx_description
1 polymer ?
#
loop_
_entity_poly.entity_id
_entity_poly.type
_entity_poly.pdbx_seq_one_letter_code
_entity_poly.pdbx_strand_id
1 'polypeptide(L)'
;MPLATEADTNTQVLNRGPVSPSRLLIVYPWTQRFFTSFGNLSSPGAILHNEKVHEHGKKVLTSFGEAVKNLDHIKQTFAKLSELHCDKLHVDPENFKLLGNILIIVLGVHFTKEFTPSCQAAWQKLVSAVAHALALGYH
;
A
#
# COMPACT_ATOMS: atom_id res chain seq x y z
N MET A 1 -33.19 7.37 4.83
CA MET A 1 -32.06 6.92 4.00
C MET A 1 -31.11 6.18 4.93
N PRO A 2 -31.09 4.83 4.94
CA PRO A 2 -30.39 4.11 6.00
C PRO A 2 -28.87 4.19 5.79
N LEU A 3 -28.17 4.38 6.91
CA LEU A 3 -26.72 4.47 7.02
C LEU A 3 -26.07 3.18 6.50
N ALA A 4 -25.19 3.31 5.51
CA ALA A 4 -24.27 2.25 5.12
C ALA A 4 -23.37 1.96 6.33
N THR A 5 -23.51 0.76 6.87
CA THR A 5 -22.80 0.27 8.05
C THR A 5 -21.30 0.22 7.82
N GLU A 6 -20.48 0.54 8.83
CA GLU A 6 -19.00 0.50 8.83
C GLU A 6 -18.36 -0.81 8.31
N ALA A 7 -19.15 -1.89 8.20
CA ALA A 7 -18.75 -3.15 7.56
C ALA A 7 -18.59 -3.06 6.03
N ASP A 8 -19.33 -2.17 5.35
CA ASP A 8 -19.35 -2.04 3.89
C ASP A 8 -18.07 -1.32 3.39
N THR A 9 -17.62 -0.29 4.12
CA THR A 9 -16.38 0.44 3.84
C THR A 9 -15.14 -0.46 3.97
N ASN A 10 -15.07 -1.30 5.01
CA ASN A 10 -13.94 -2.24 5.18
C ASN A 10 -13.90 -3.29 4.06
N THR A 11 -15.05 -3.78 3.61
CA THR A 11 -15.13 -4.79 2.54
C THR A 11 -14.73 -4.22 1.18
N GLN A 12 -15.08 -2.97 0.88
CA GLN A 12 -14.69 -2.31 -0.38
C GLN A 12 -13.22 -1.92 -0.44
N VAL A 13 -12.64 -1.47 0.67
CA VAL A 13 -11.19 -1.20 0.78
C VAL A 13 -10.38 -2.49 0.61
N LEU A 14 -10.81 -3.59 1.25
CA LEU A 14 -10.16 -4.91 1.13
C LEU A 14 -10.24 -5.51 -0.28
N ASN A 15 -11.35 -5.29 -1.00
CA ASN A 15 -11.50 -5.75 -2.39
C ASN A 15 -10.62 -4.97 -3.38
N ARG A 16 -10.06 -3.82 -2.99
CA ARG A 16 -9.30 -2.92 -3.90
C ARG A 16 -7.86 -2.68 -3.49
N GLY A 17 -7.39 -3.26 -2.39
CA GLY A 17 -5.96 -3.40 -2.07
C GLY A 17 -5.09 -3.95 -3.18
N PRO A 18 -5.59 -4.85 -4.04
CA PRO A 18 -4.90 -5.24 -5.27
C PRO A 18 -4.52 -4.09 -6.22
N VAL A 19 -5.32 -3.01 -6.26
CA VAL A 19 -5.19 -1.94 -7.26
C VAL A 19 -3.95 -1.08 -7.03
N SER A 20 -3.54 -0.86 -5.77
CA SER A 20 -2.38 -0.03 -5.47
C SER A 20 -1.05 -0.67 -5.88
N PRO A 21 -0.71 -1.92 -5.52
CA PRO A 21 0.47 -2.59 -6.05
C PRO A 21 0.39 -2.79 -7.57
N SER A 22 -0.77 -3.13 -8.14
CA SER A 22 -0.90 -3.23 -9.60
C SER A 22 -0.54 -1.92 -10.29
N ARG A 23 -1.01 -0.78 -9.77
CA ARG A 23 -0.63 0.54 -10.29
C ARG A 23 0.84 0.87 -10.08
N LEU A 24 1.44 0.48 -8.95
CA LEU A 24 2.87 0.62 -8.72
C LEU A 24 3.67 -0.11 -9.81
N LEU A 25 3.34 -1.38 -10.07
CA LEU A 25 4.04 -2.22 -11.04
C LEU A 25 3.88 -1.72 -12.49
N ILE A 26 2.78 -1.03 -12.80
CA ILE A 26 2.51 -0.44 -14.12
C ILE A 26 3.21 0.91 -14.30
N VAL A 27 3.10 1.80 -13.31
CA VAL A 27 3.64 3.17 -13.38
C VAL A 27 5.15 3.18 -13.16
N TYR A 28 5.66 2.28 -12.32
CA TYR A 28 7.06 2.17 -11.94
C TYR A 28 7.58 0.76 -12.24
N PRO A 29 7.79 0.40 -13.51
CA PRO A 29 8.02 -0.99 -13.94
C PRO A 29 9.31 -1.61 -13.37
N TRP A 30 10.29 -0.80 -12.95
CA TRP A 30 11.49 -1.31 -12.26
C TRP A 30 11.16 -2.03 -10.94
N THR A 31 10.01 -1.73 -10.32
CA THR A 31 9.56 -2.40 -9.09
C THR A 31 9.18 -3.86 -9.32
N GLN A 32 8.91 -4.27 -10.56
CA GLN A 32 8.59 -5.67 -10.91
C GLN A 32 9.72 -6.65 -10.57
N ARG A 33 10.98 -6.18 -10.48
CA ARG A 33 12.14 -7.02 -10.10
C ARG A 33 11.99 -7.70 -8.74
N PHE A 34 11.17 -7.16 -7.84
CA PHE A 34 10.91 -7.72 -6.51
C PHE A 34 9.84 -8.83 -6.53
N PHE A 35 9.18 -9.02 -7.67
CA PHE A 35 8.01 -9.90 -7.82
C PHE A 35 8.21 -10.97 -8.90
N THR A 36 9.45 -11.38 -9.16
CA THR A 36 9.78 -12.39 -10.19
C THR A 36 9.05 -13.72 -9.99
N SER A 37 8.73 -14.08 -8.74
CA SER A 37 7.97 -15.29 -8.41
C SER A 37 6.45 -15.16 -8.63
N PHE A 38 5.96 -13.99 -9.03
CA PHE A 38 4.53 -13.72 -9.20
C PHE A 38 4.00 -14.18 -10.56
N GLY A 39 4.86 -14.70 -11.44
CA GLY A 39 4.48 -15.17 -12.76
C GLY A 39 4.48 -14.03 -13.79
N ASN A 40 3.49 -14.02 -14.68
CA ASN A 40 3.45 -13.05 -15.78
C ASN A 40 3.09 -11.64 -15.28
N LEU A 41 4.02 -10.70 -15.47
CA LEU A 41 3.86 -9.26 -15.19
C LEU A 41 4.19 -8.39 -16.44
N SER A 42 4.26 -9.00 -17.62
CA SER A 42 4.80 -8.35 -18.84
C SER A 42 3.93 -7.23 -19.42
N SER A 43 2.66 -7.13 -19.03
CA SER A 43 1.74 -6.11 -19.52
C SER A 43 0.81 -5.62 -18.42
N PRO A 44 0.21 -4.42 -18.55
CA PRO A 44 -0.79 -3.93 -17.60
C PRO A 44 -1.95 -4.91 -17.40
N GLY A 45 -2.41 -5.55 -18.48
CA GLY A 45 -3.46 -6.57 -18.40
C GLY A 45 -3.03 -7.79 -17.58
N ALA A 46 -1.79 -8.26 -17.76
CA ALA A 46 -1.25 -9.37 -16.97
C ALA A 46 -1.15 -9.01 -15.48
N ILE A 47 -0.68 -7.80 -15.16
CA ILE A 47 -0.54 -7.32 -13.78
C ILE A 47 -1.91 -7.17 -13.10
N LEU A 48 -2.90 -6.57 -13.79
CA LEU A 48 -4.23 -6.29 -13.24
C LEU A 48 -5.07 -7.55 -12.95
N HIS A 49 -4.70 -8.70 -13.49
CA HIS A 49 -5.40 -9.97 -13.27
C HIS A 49 -4.51 -10.99 -12.56
N ASN A 50 -3.36 -10.56 -12.01
CA ASN A 50 -2.43 -11.45 -11.34
C ASN A 50 -2.86 -11.68 -9.88
N GLU A 51 -3.30 -12.90 -9.57
CA GLU A 51 -3.77 -13.28 -8.23
C GLU A 51 -2.73 -13.03 -7.14
N LYS A 52 -1.44 -13.28 -7.40
CA LYS A 52 -0.38 -13.06 -6.40
C LYS A 52 -0.16 -11.57 -6.12
N VAL A 53 -0.28 -10.72 -7.14
CA VAL A 53 -0.28 -9.25 -6.95
C VAL A 53 -1.47 -8.84 -6.08
N HIS A 54 -2.63 -9.45 -6.31
CA HIS A 54 -3.84 -9.16 -5.55
C HIS A 54 -3.71 -9.56 -4.07
N GLU A 55 -3.23 -10.77 -3.81
CA GLU A 55 -2.99 -11.24 -2.43
C GLU A 55 -1.92 -10.42 -1.72
N HIS A 56 -0.88 -9.99 -2.42
CA HIS A 56 0.10 -9.08 -1.84
C HIS A 56 -0.50 -7.71 -1.53
N GLY A 57 -1.37 -7.18 -2.39
CA GLY A 57 -2.08 -5.92 -2.13
C GLY A 57 -2.99 -5.95 -0.91
N LYS A 58 -3.60 -7.09 -0.61
CA LYS A 58 -4.31 -7.28 0.66
C LYS A 58 -3.37 -7.14 1.85
N LYS A 59 -2.19 -7.79 1.83
CA LYS A 59 -1.18 -7.67 2.89
C LYS A 59 -0.71 -6.23 3.09
N VAL A 60 -0.48 -5.50 1.99
CA VAL A 60 -0.11 -4.08 2.05
C VAL A 60 -1.21 -3.27 2.74
N LEU A 61 -2.47 -3.40 2.34
CA LEU A 61 -3.55 -2.66 3.00
C LEU A 61 -3.77 -3.07 4.45
N THR A 62 -3.68 -4.35 4.77
CA THR A 62 -3.75 -4.82 6.16
C THR A 62 -2.67 -4.13 7.01
N SER A 63 -1.45 -3.97 6.49
CA SER A 63 -0.39 -3.26 7.22
C SER A 63 -0.73 -1.78 7.49
N PHE A 64 -1.39 -1.09 6.55
CA PHE A 64 -1.89 0.27 6.79
C PHE A 64 -3.00 0.30 7.84
N GLY A 65 -3.88 -0.71 7.86
CA GLY A 65 -4.86 -0.89 8.94
C GLY A 65 -4.20 -1.04 10.31
N GLU A 66 -3.12 -1.81 10.40
CA GLU A 66 -2.33 -1.94 11.64
C GLU A 66 -1.62 -0.63 12.01
N ALA A 67 -1.14 0.16 11.05
CA ALA A 67 -0.59 1.48 11.30
C ALA A 67 -1.60 2.43 11.95
N VAL A 68 -2.85 2.45 11.45
CA VAL A 68 -3.94 3.27 11.99
C VAL A 68 -4.32 2.87 13.41
N LYS A 69 -4.25 1.58 13.75
CA LYS A 69 -4.50 1.10 15.12
C LYS A 69 -3.38 1.44 16.10
N ASN A 70 -2.17 1.72 15.60
CA ASN A 70 -0.96 1.88 16.40
C ASN A 70 -0.22 3.19 16.07
N LEU A 71 -0.95 4.32 15.92
CA LEU A 71 -0.39 5.60 15.45
C LEU A 71 0.78 6.12 16.30
N ASP A 72 0.76 5.90 17.62
CA ASP A 72 1.83 6.31 18.54
C ASP A 72 3.04 5.35 18.54
N HIS A 73 2.89 4.18 17.92
CA HIS A 73 3.86 3.08 17.95
C HIS A 73 4.17 2.53 16.55
N ILE A 74 4.02 3.33 15.50
CA ILE A 74 4.23 2.90 14.10
C ILE A 74 5.64 2.32 13.91
N LYS A 75 6.68 2.94 14.51
CA LYS A 75 8.06 2.44 14.37
C LYS A 75 8.21 1.01 14.90
N GLN A 76 7.70 0.74 16.10
CA GLN A 76 7.73 -0.59 16.70
C GLN A 76 6.87 -1.59 15.90
N THR A 77 5.70 -1.14 15.45
CA THR A 77 4.76 -1.96 14.65
C THR A 77 5.40 -2.48 13.37
N PHE A 78 6.24 -1.67 12.72
CA PHE A 78 6.86 -1.99 11.44
C PHE A 78 8.31 -2.50 11.53
N ALA A 79 8.90 -2.61 12.71
CA ALA A 79 10.31 -2.99 12.87
C ALA A 79 10.68 -4.31 12.16
N LYS A 80 9.92 -5.39 12.43
CA LYS A 80 10.13 -6.69 11.76
C LYS A 80 9.92 -6.62 10.25
N LEU A 81 9.00 -5.77 9.79
CA LEU A 81 8.72 -5.61 8.37
C LEU A 81 9.83 -4.82 7.68
N SER A 82 10.43 -3.84 8.37
CA SER A 82 11.61 -3.09 7.94
C SER A 82 12.80 -4.04 7.73
N GLU A 83 13.13 -4.86 8.73
CA GLU A 83 14.19 -5.89 8.65
C GLU A 83 13.96 -6.84 7.46
N LEU A 84 12.73 -7.34 7.28
CA LEU A 84 12.40 -8.20 6.16
C LEU A 84 12.67 -7.52 4.80
N HIS A 85 12.21 -6.26 4.64
CA HIS A 85 12.37 -5.55 3.38
C HIS A 85 13.82 -5.13 3.10
N CYS A 86 14.59 -4.84 4.14
CA CYS A 86 16.01 -4.51 4.05
C CYS A 86 16.86 -5.76 3.78
N ASP A 87 16.83 -6.73 4.69
CA ASP A 87 17.84 -7.79 4.77
C ASP A 87 17.54 -8.99 3.86
N LYS A 88 16.27 -9.19 3.50
CA LYS A 88 15.83 -10.34 2.69
C LYS A 88 15.35 -9.95 1.31
N LEU A 89 14.56 -8.88 1.22
CA LEU A 89 13.95 -8.46 -0.05
C LEU A 89 14.78 -7.40 -0.78
N HIS A 90 15.72 -6.74 -0.08
CA HIS A 90 16.59 -5.69 -0.61
C HIS A 90 15.82 -4.62 -1.39
N VAL A 91 14.64 -4.23 -0.89
CA VAL A 91 13.77 -3.23 -1.52
C VAL A 91 14.35 -1.86 -1.27
N ASP A 92 14.60 -1.07 -2.31
CA ASP A 92 15.02 0.32 -2.14
C ASP A 92 13.94 1.12 -1.37
N PRO A 93 14.29 1.80 -0.24
CA PRO A 93 13.36 2.57 0.58
C PRO A 93 12.51 3.60 -0.16
N GLU A 94 13.00 4.16 -1.27
CA GLU A 94 12.23 5.11 -2.07
C GLU A 94 10.93 4.50 -2.61
N ASN A 95 10.91 3.18 -2.84
CA ASN A 95 9.71 2.50 -3.32
C ASN A 95 8.56 2.51 -2.30
N PHE A 96 8.83 2.65 -1.00
CA PHE A 96 7.77 2.80 0.01
C PHE A 96 7.00 4.11 -0.17
N LYS A 97 7.72 5.21 -0.46
CA LYS A 97 7.11 6.51 -0.74
C LYS A 97 6.30 6.46 -2.04
N LEU A 98 6.82 5.80 -3.07
CA LEU A 98 6.11 5.62 -4.34
C LEU A 98 4.79 4.85 -4.16
N LEU A 99 4.82 3.73 -3.45
CA LEU A 99 3.62 2.94 -3.14
C LEU A 99 2.62 3.77 -2.35
N GLY A 100 3.10 4.52 -1.37
CA GLY A 100 2.33 5.47 -0.60
C GLY A 100 1.59 6.52 -1.44
N ASN A 101 2.29 7.16 -2.37
CA ASN A 101 1.72 8.14 -3.29
C ASN A 101 0.66 7.51 -4.19
N ILE A 102 0.91 6.30 -4.70
CA ILE A 102 -0.08 5.55 -5.49
C ILE A 102 -1.32 5.24 -4.64
N LEU A 103 -1.16 4.88 -3.37
CA LEU A 103 -2.29 4.65 -2.47
C LEU A 103 -3.15 5.91 -2.31
N ILE A 104 -2.55 7.08 -2.09
CA ILE A 104 -3.27 8.35 -1.98
C ILE A 104 -4.05 8.66 -3.27
N ILE A 105 -3.44 8.43 -4.44
CA ILE A 105 -4.11 8.62 -5.74
C ILE A 105 -5.31 7.68 -5.87
N VAL A 106 -5.15 6.41 -5.50
CA VAL A 106 -6.24 5.41 -5.56
C VAL A 106 -7.39 5.80 -4.62
N LEU A 107 -7.09 6.26 -3.41
CA LEU A 107 -8.09 6.76 -2.46
C LEU A 107 -8.84 7.98 -3.01
N GLY A 108 -8.12 8.95 -3.60
CA GLY A 108 -8.73 10.14 -4.20
C GLY A 108 -9.65 9.83 -5.37
N VAL A 109 -9.26 8.90 -6.25
CA VAL A 109 -10.11 8.45 -7.36
C VAL A 109 -11.34 7.70 -6.84
N HIS A 110 -11.23 6.97 -5.73
CA HIS A 110 -12.32 6.15 -5.21
C HIS A 110 -13.36 6.96 -4.44
N PHE A 111 -12.92 7.75 -3.47
CA PHE A 111 -13.80 8.51 -2.58
C PHE A 111 -14.22 9.86 -3.20
N THR A 112 -13.52 10.32 -4.23
CA THR A 112 -13.85 11.53 -5.00
C THR A 112 -14.13 12.74 -4.10
N LYS A 113 -15.39 13.16 -3.98
CA LYS A 113 -15.83 14.30 -3.14
C LYS A 113 -15.62 14.07 -1.64
N GLU A 114 -15.63 12.81 -1.20
CA GLU A 114 -15.41 12.45 0.21
C GLU A 114 -13.93 12.48 0.60
N PHE A 115 -13.01 12.40 -0.37
CA PHE A 115 -11.57 12.57 -0.14
C PHE A 115 -11.20 14.05 -0.05
N THR A 116 -11.70 14.70 0.99
CA THR A 116 -11.45 16.13 1.24
C THR A 116 -9.95 16.42 1.37
N PRO A 117 -9.50 17.67 1.16
CA PRO A 117 -8.09 18.05 1.34
C PRO A 117 -7.53 17.67 2.71
N SER A 118 -8.33 17.80 3.78
CA SER A 118 -7.94 17.40 5.13
C SER A 118 -7.76 15.88 5.25
N CYS A 119 -8.64 15.09 4.63
CA CYS A 119 -8.52 13.64 4.57
C CYS A 119 -7.25 13.24 3.79
N GLN A 120 -7.01 13.84 2.63
CA GLN A 120 -5.80 13.62 1.85
C GLN A 120 -4.53 13.94 2.65
N ALA A 121 -4.50 15.07 3.37
CA ALA A 121 -3.36 15.44 4.21
C ALA A 121 -3.12 14.44 5.35
N ALA A 122 -4.19 13.93 5.96
CA ALA A 122 -4.09 12.89 7.00
C ALA A 122 -3.48 11.59 6.44
N TRP A 123 -3.95 11.14 5.27
CA TRP A 123 -3.40 9.96 4.60
C TRP A 123 -1.96 10.16 4.13
N GLN A 124 -1.61 11.36 3.64
CA GLN A 124 -0.23 11.73 3.31
C GLN A 124 0.68 11.62 4.54
N LYS A 125 0.23 12.11 5.70
CA LYS A 125 0.98 12.02 6.95
C LYS A 125 1.16 10.56 7.38
N LEU A 126 0.11 9.76 7.33
CA LEU A 126 0.15 8.33 7.68
C LEU A 126 1.12 7.57 6.78
N VAL A 127 0.99 7.73 5.45
CA VAL A 127 1.86 7.11 4.45
C VAL A 127 3.32 7.48 4.65
N SER A 128 3.60 8.76 4.92
CA SER A 128 4.96 9.23 5.20
C SER A 128 5.52 8.58 6.48
N ALA A 129 4.71 8.47 7.54
CA ALA A 129 5.12 7.83 8.79
C ALA A 129 5.41 6.33 8.58
N VAL A 130 4.58 5.61 7.83
CA VAL A 130 4.79 4.19 7.50
C VAL A 130 6.05 4.01 6.65
N ALA A 131 6.25 4.82 5.61
CA ALA A 131 7.44 4.75 4.77
C ALA A 131 8.72 5.03 5.59
N HIS A 132 8.67 6.01 6.50
CA HIS A 132 9.79 6.29 7.40
C HIS A 132 10.07 5.14 8.37
N ALA A 133 9.02 4.52 8.93
CA ALA A 133 9.19 3.37 9.82
C ALA A 133 9.76 2.14 9.09
N LEU A 134 9.34 1.89 7.86
CA LEU A 134 9.88 0.82 7.01
C LEU A 134 11.34 1.08 6.60
N ALA A 135 11.74 2.33 6.41
CA ALA A 135 13.11 2.69 6.05
C ALA A 135 14.09 2.68 7.24
N LEU A 136 13.60 2.55 8.48
CA LEU A 136 14.44 2.75 9.68
C LEU A 136 15.56 1.71 9.85
N GLY A 137 15.33 0.46 9.42
CA GLY A 137 16.30 -0.63 9.52
C GLY A 137 17.35 -0.68 8.40
N TYR A 138 17.31 0.27 7.45
CA TYR A 138 18.24 0.31 6.33
C TYR A 138 19.59 0.92 6.74
N HIS A 139 20.67 0.32 6.27
CA HIS A 139 22.06 0.67 6.58
C HIS A 139 22.96 0.65 5.35
#